data_AF-A0AAE1MAY8-F1
#
_entry.id   AF-A0AAE1MAY8-F1
#
_cell.length_a   1.000
_cell.length_b   1.000
_cell.length_c   1.000
_cell.angle_alpha   90.00
_cell.angle_beta   90.00
_cell.angle_gamma   90.00
#
_symmetry.space_group_name_H-M   'P 1'
#
loop_
_entity.id
_entity.type
_entity.pdbx_description
1 polymer ?
#
loop_
_entity_poly.entity_id
_entity_poly.type
_entity_poly.pdbx_seq_one_letter_code
_entity_poly.pdbx_strand_id
1 'polypeptide(L)'
;MVSDFRIRQYLFMLTSHKPIIKKALSETQAFYYPFASRLREAPASQLMIDCNEEGVIFIEADARVTLEQFVHLLRSPFPCFEEILYDVPSSDGVINCPLLLFQVTRLKCGGLISCSPKP
;
A
#
# COMPACT_ATOMS: atom_id res chain seq x y z
N MET A 1 -13.14 10.55 15.35
CA MET A 1 -12.39 10.57 14.06
C MET A 1 -12.32 9.20 13.38
N VAL A 2 -12.54 8.09 14.10
CA VAL A 2 -12.32 6.71 13.65
C VAL A 2 -13.37 6.17 12.66
N SER A 3 -14.57 6.75 12.60
CA SER A 3 -15.72 6.20 11.84
C SER A 3 -15.86 6.69 10.38
N ASP A 4 -14.90 7.48 9.89
CA ASP A 4 -15.01 8.17 8.60
C ASP A 4 -14.04 7.67 7.51
N PHE A 5 -13.25 6.65 7.82
CA PHE A 5 -12.38 5.95 6.87
C PHE A 5 -13.13 4.76 6.28
N ARG A 6 -13.20 4.71 4.95
CA ARG A 6 -13.72 3.56 4.20
C ARG A 6 -12.58 3.02 3.35
N ILE A 7 -12.01 1.92 3.82
CA ILE A 7 -10.97 1.21 3.09
C ILE A 7 -11.65 0.34 2.03
N ARG A 8 -11.18 0.42 0.79
CA ARG A 8 -11.57 -0.48 -0.29
C ARG A 8 -10.33 -1.27 -0.69
N GLN A 9 -10.25 -2.50 -0.18
CA GLN A 9 -9.21 -3.42 -0.61
C GLN A 9 -9.48 -3.80 -2.08
N TYR A 10 -8.51 -3.53 -2.93
CA TYR A 10 -8.45 -4.09 -4.27
C TYR A 10 -7.25 -5.04 -4.30
N LEU A 11 -7.50 -6.31 -3.95
CA LEU A 11 -6.59 -7.39 -4.34
C LEU A 11 -6.62 -7.45 -5.88
N PHE A 12 -5.45 -7.56 -6.51
CA PHE A 12 -5.23 -7.41 -7.94
C PHE A 12 -6.31 -8.10 -8.81
N MET A 13 -7.39 -7.37 -9.11
CA MET A 13 -8.42 -7.65 -10.09
C MET A 13 -8.72 -6.32 -10.78
N LEU A 14 -8.84 -6.35 -12.09
CA LEU A 14 -8.63 -5.23 -13.02
C LEU A 14 -9.68 -4.09 -12.98
N THR A 15 -10.42 -3.90 -11.88
CA THR A 15 -11.54 -2.96 -11.79
C THR A 15 -11.38 -1.98 -10.62
N SER A 16 -10.53 -0.96 -10.78
CA SER A 16 -10.48 0.23 -9.90
C SER A 16 -10.97 1.48 -10.64
N HIS A 17 -11.50 2.45 -9.90
CA HIS A 17 -11.95 3.76 -10.38
C HIS A 17 -10.81 4.78 -10.65
N LYS A 18 -9.54 4.47 -10.34
CA LYS A 18 -8.39 5.40 -10.49
C LYS A 18 -7.31 4.85 -11.42
N PRO A 19 -7.47 4.98 -12.74
CA PRO A 19 -6.60 4.35 -13.72
C PRO A 19 -5.17 4.94 -13.74
N ILE A 20 -4.96 6.20 -13.36
CA ILE A 20 -3.67 6.89 -13.57
C ILE A 20 -2.56 6.33 -12.65
N ILE A 21 -2.81 6.23 -11.34
CA ILE A 21 -1.80 5.74 -10.38
C ILE A 21 -1.52 4.26 -10.64
N LYS A 22 -2.56 3.46 -10.90
CA LYS A 22 -2.41 2.05 -11.25
C LYS A 22 -1.62 1.85 -12.54
N LYS A 23 -1.90 2.66 -13.56
CA LYS A 23 -1.15 2.65 -14.82
C LYS A 23 0.31 3.02 -14.61
N ALA A 24 0.58 4.08 -13.84
CA ALA A 24 1.95 4.48 -13.51
C ALA A 24 2.70 3.35 -12.79
N LEU A 25 2.09 2.72 -11.79
CA LEU A 25 2.69 1.58 -11.09
C LEU A 25 2.99 0.41 -12.04
N SER A 26 2.06 0.09 -12.93
CA SER A 26 2.24 -0.96 -13.94
C SER A 26 3.37 -0.65 -14.93
N GLU A 27 3.50 0.60 -15.38
CA GLU A 27 4.56 1.02 -16.29
C GLU A 27 5.94 1.03 -15.59
N THR A 28 5.98 1.40 -14.31
CA THR A 28 7.22 1.39 -13.52
C THR A 28 7.70 0.00 -13.15
N GLN A 29 6.82 -1.00 -13.16
CA GLN A 29 7.13 -2.36 -12.72
C GLN A 29 8.27 -2.98 -13.55
N ALA A 30 8.40 -2.64 -14.83
CA ALA A 30 9.51 -3.09 -15.67
C ALA A 30 10.88 -2.59 -15.18
N PHE A 31 10.93 -1.41 -14.54
CA PHE A 31 12.15 -0.82 -14.00
C PHE A 31 12.42 -1.25 -12.54
N TYR A 32 11.36 -1.62 -11.83
CA TYR A 32 11.34 -1.89 -10.40
C TYR A 32 10.84 -3.31 -10.09
N TYR A 33 11.20 -4.24 -10.98
CA TYR A 33 10.69 -5.61 -11.01
C TYR A 33 10.80 -6.38 -9.67
N PRO A 34 11.88 -6.25 -8.88
CA PRO A 34 11.94 -6.92 -7.58
C PRO A 34 10.81 -6.52 -6.64
N PHE A 35 10.26 -5.31 -6.71
CA PHE A 35 9.19 -4.91 -5.80
C PHE A 35 7.86 -5.63 -6.04
N ALA A 36 7.68 -6.25 -7.21
CA ALA A 36 6.53 -7.08 -7.54
C ALA A 36 6.67 -8.55 -7.11
N SER A 37 7.79 -8.90 -6.48
CA SER A 37 8.11 -10.27 -6.09
C SER A 37 7.62 -10.61 -4.68
N ARG A 38 7.87 -11.85 -4.27
CA ARG A 38 7.72 -12.31 -2.87
C ARG A 38 9.05 -12.78 -2.33
N LEU A 39 9.25 -12.60 -1.03
CA LEU A 39 10.38 -13.22 -0.36
C LEU A 39 10.06 -14.68 -0.06
N ARG A 40 10.98 -15.59 -0.37
CA ARG A 40 10.85 -17.03 -0.07
C ARG A 40 12.05 -17.50 0.73
N GLU A 41 11.85 -18.57 1.48
CA GLU A 41 12.95 -19.30 2.10
C GLU A 41 13.55 -20.27 1.08
N ALA A 42 14.86 -20.18 0.91
CA ALA A 42 15.68 -21.06 0.09
C ALA A 42 16.38 -22.12 0.97
N PRO A 43 16.91 -23.20 0.39
CA PRO A 43 17.72 -24.17 1.13
C PRO A 43 18.85 -23.49 1.92
N ALA A 44 19.19 -24.08 3.06
CA ALA A 44 20.19 -23.53 4.00
C ALA A 44 19.80 -22.19 4.66
N SER A 45 18.49 -21.95 4.88
CA SER A 45 17.97 -20.77 5.58
C SER A 45 18.36 -19.43 4.93
N GLN A 46 18.50 -19.45 3.61
CA GLN A 46 18.73 -18.23 2.83
C GLN A 46 17.39 -17.61 2.42
N LEU A 47 17.36 -16.29 2.23
CA LEU A 47 16.20 -15.59 1.71
C LEU A 47 16.41 -15.33 0.22
N MET A 48 15.45 -15.73 -0.61
CA MET A 48 15.46 -15.49 -2.05
C MET A 48 14.26 -14.66 -2.47
N ILE A 49 14.44 -13.92 -3.55
CA ILE A 49 13.37 -13.16 -4.19
C ILE A 49 12.75 -14.05 -5.28
N ASP A 50 11.47 -14.36 -5.13
CA ASP A 50 10.66 -15.13 -6.08
C ASP A 50 9.87 -14.16 -6.96
N CYS A 51 10.38 -13.99 -8.17
CA CYS A 51 9.80 -13.12 -9.18
C CYS A 51 8.70 -13.86 -9.96
N ASN A 52 7.55 -14.07 -9.33
CA ASN A 52 6.43 -14.85 -9.87
C ASN A 52 5.30 -14.01 -10.49
N GLU A 53 5.59 -12.76 -10.84
CA GLU A 53 4.64 -11.81 -11.45
C GLU A 53 3.37 -11.52 -10.62
N GLU A 54 3.33 -11.88 -9.33
CA GLU A 54 2.18 -11.60 -8.45
C GLU A 54 1.94 -10.09 -8.23
N GLY A 55 2.91 -9.24 -8.58
CA GLY A 55 2.73 -7.81 -8.58
C GLY A 55 2.83 -7.17 -7.19
N VAL A 56 2.59 -5.86 -7.18
CA VAL A 56 2.53 -5.04 -5.95
C VAL A 56 1.10 -5.01 -5.41
N ILE A 57 0.96 -4.94 -4.10
CA ILE A 57 -0.36 -4.69 -3.50
C ILE A 57 -0.63 -3.19 -3.55
N PHE A 58 -1.76 -2.81 -4.17
CA PHE A 58 -2.22 -1.45 -4.24
C PHE A 58 -3.58 -1.30 -3.53
N ILE A 59 -3.65 -0.43 -2.54
CA ILE A 59 -4.84 -0.25 -1.70
C ILE A 59 -5.37 1.16 -1.91
N GLU A 60 -6.69 1.26 -2.06
CA GLU A 60 -7.37 2.54 -2.09
C GLU A 60 -8.23 2.71 -0.86
N ALA A 61 -8.15 3.88 -0.24
CA ALA A 61 -9.04 4.27 0.83
C ALA A 61 -9.64 5.64 0.55
N ASP A 62 -10.83 5.87 1.08
CA ASP A 62 -11.45 7.18 1.15
C ASP A 62 -11.60 7.57 2.62
N ALA A 63 -11.34 8.85 2.90
CA ALA A 63 -11.41 9.43 4.22
C ALA A 63 -12.24 10.70 4.18
N ARG A 64 -13.25 10.81 5.06
CA ARG A 64 -14.12 12.00 5.10
C ARG A 64 -13.53 13.18 5.89
N VAL A 65 -12.21 13.21 6.02
CA VAL A 65 -11.40 14.24 6.67
C VAL A 65 -10.66 15.07 5.62
N THR A 66 -10.25 16.29 5.94
CA THR A 66 -9.50 17.19 5.04
C THR A 66 -8.03 17.26 5.41
N LEU A 67 -7.16 17.63 4.48
CA LEU A 67 -5.72 17.75 4.75
C LEU A 67 -5.44 18.81 5.83
N GLU A 68 -6.21 19.91 5.85
CA GLU A 68 -6.11 21.00 6.85
C GLU A 68 -6.21 20.50 8.28
N GLN A 69 -7.04 19.47 8.53
CA GLN A 69 -7.16 18.83 9.85
C GLN A 69 -5.87 18.13 10.28
N PHE A 70 -5.01 17.79 9.33
CA PHE A 70 -3.72 17.13 9.57
C PHE A 70 -2.51 18.03 9.36
N VAL A 71 -2.65 19.29 8.89
CA VAL A 71 -1.51 20.16 8.54
C VAL A 71 -0.53 20.32 9.72
N HIS A 72 -1.05 20.41 10.95
CA HIS A 72 -0.22 20.49 12.17
C HIS A 72 0.34 19.13 12.63
N LEU A 73 -0.19 18.04 12.08
CA LEU A 73 0.09 16.65 12.44
C LEU A 73 0.96 15.93 11.40
N LEU A 74 1.34 16.59 10.29
CA LEU A 74 2.24 16.06 9.25
C LEU A 74 3.69 15.87 9.74
N ARG A 75 3.96 15.94 11.04
CA ARG A 75 5.26 15.63 11.63
C ARG A 75 5.35 14.16 11.96
N SER A 76 6.54 13.58 11.77
CA SER A 76 6.82 12.22 12.22
C SER A 76 6.92 12.19 13.76
N PRO A 77 6.29 11.22 14.44
CA PRO A 77 5.39 10.19 13.89
C PRO A 77 3.99 10.74 13.59
N PHE A 78 3.42 10.36 12.44
CA PHE A 78 2.09 10.81 12.05
C PHE A 78 1.03 10.17 12.98
N PRO A 79 0.23 10.94 13.73
CA PRO A 79 -0.53 10.44 14.87
C PRO A 79 -1.71 9.54 14.50
N CYS A 80 -2.13 9.51 13.23
CA CYS A 80 -3.22 8.65 12.75
C CYS A 80 -2.72 7.55 11.81
N PHE A 81 -1.43 7.19 11.88
CA PHE A 81 -0.83 6.23 10.96
C PHE A 81 -1.51 4.85 11.04
N GLU A 82 -1.77 4.36 12.26
CA GLU A 82 -2.45 3.07 12.48
C GLU A 82 -3.93 3.10 12.05
N GLU A 83 -4.60 4.26 12.12
CA GLU A 83 -6.01 4.40 11.70
C GLU A 83 -6.16 4.49 10.17
N ILE A 84 -5.14 5.01 9.49
CA ILE A 84 -5.16 5.16 8.03
C ILE A 84 -4.67 3.90 7.36
N LEU A 85 -3.62 3.25 7.89
CA LEU A 85 -3.07 2.05 7.29
C LEU A 85 -4.06 0.91 7.29
N TYR A 86 -4.21 0.28 6.13
CA TYR A 86 -4.84 -1.01 6.03
C TYR A 86 -3.84 -2.09 6.38
N ASP A 87 -4.18 -2.87 7.40
CA ASP A 87 -3.48 -4.09 7.72
C ASP A 87 -3.86 -5.18 6.70
N VAL A 88 -2.89 -5.62 5.90
CA VAL A 88 -3.15 -6.62 4.85
C VAL A 88 -3.08 -8.00 5.47
N PRO A 89 -4.14 -8.82 5.38
CA PRO A 89 -4.07 -10.19 5.87
C PRO A 89 -2.92 -10.93 5.20
N SER A 90 -2.06 -11.56 6.00
CA SER A 90 -0.84 -12.24 5.53
C SER A 90 0.32 -11.33 5.11
N SER A 91 0.36 -10.07 5.55
CA SER A 91 1.57 -9.22 5.43
C SER A 91 2.44 -9.18 6.69
N ASP A 92 2.03 -9.82 7.79
CA ASP A 92 2.74 -9.76 9.08
C ASP A 92 4.02 -10.63 9.16
N GLY A 93 4.35 -11.29 8.06
CA GLY A 93 5.48 -12.21 7.96
C GLY A 93 6.59 -11.68 7.05
N VAL A 94 7.73 -12.35 7.10
CA VAL A 94 8.85 -12.08 6.18
C VAL A 94 8.72 -12.93 4.91
N ILE A 95 8.20 -14.16 5.03
CA ILE A 95 8.07 -15.13 3.94
C ILE A 95 6.70 -15.00 3.27
N ASN A 96 6.68 -15.13 1.94
CA ASN A 96 5.52 -15.00 1.06
C ASN A 96 4.84 -13.62 1.10
N CYS A 97 5.48 -12.64 1.71
CA CYS A 97 4.92 -11.29 1.83
C CYS A 97 5.32 -10.43 0.63
N PRO A 98 4.42 -9.54 0.16
CA PRO A 98 4.75 -8.57 -0.88
C PRO A 98 5.88 -7.64 -0.42
N LEU A 99 6.90 -7.45 -1.27
CA LEU A 99 8.01 -6.54 -0.94
C LEU A 99 7.60 -5.06 -0.98
N LEU A 100 6.51 -4.74 -1.69
CA LEU A 100 5.97 -3.39 -1.75
C LEU A 100 4.44 -3.42 -1.66
N LEU A 101 3.95 -2.65 -0.69
CA LEU A 101 2.55 -2.31 -0.54
C LEU A 101 2.40 -0.79 -0.67
N PHE A 102 1.47 -0.38 -1.52
CA PHE A 102 1.22 1.02 -1.80
C PHE A 102 -0.23 1.36 -1.49
N GLN A 103 -0.46 2.13 -0.43
CA GLN A 103 -1.79 2.61 -0.08
C GLN A 103 -1.96 4.08 -0.46
N VAL A 104 -3.08 4.39 -1.10
CA VAL A 104 -3.50 5.77 -1.39
C VAL A 104 -4.84 6.06 -0.73
N THR A 105 -4.83 7.00 0.20
CA THR A 105 -6.03 7.48 0.89
C THR A 105 -6.45 8.84 0.31
N ARG A 106 -7.67 8.93 -0.22
CA ARG A 106 -8.25 10.19 -0.72
C ARG A 106 -8.99 10.90 0.40
N LEU A 107 -8.68 12.17 0.57
CA LEU A 107 -9.30 13.06 1.54
C LEU A 107 -10.53 13.76 0.94
N LYS A 108 -11.42 14.27 1.81
CA LYS A 108 -12.61 15.02 1.43
C LYS A 108 -12.27 16.28 0.61
N CYS A 109 -11.13 16.92 0.87
CA CYS A 109 -10.65 18.09 0.14
C CYS A 109 -10.03 17.75 -1.25
N GLY A 110 -9.99 16.46 -1.64
CA GLY A 110 -9.31 16.01 -2.85
C GLY A 110 -7.82 15.75 -2.69
N GLY A 111 -7.24 16.07 -1.51
CA GLY A 111 -5.87 15.70 -1.17
C GLY A 111 -5.66 14.19 -1.13
N LEU A 112 -4.41 13.77 -1.33
CA LEU A 112 -3.99 12.37 -1.30
C LEU A 112 -2.93 12.17 -0.22
N ILE A 113 -3.06 11.09 0.55
CA ILE A 113 -2.03 10.60 1.47
C ILE A 113 -1.55 9.25 0.94
N SER A 114 -0.25 9.10 0.76
CA SER A 114 0.38 7.81 0.44
C SER A 114 1.01 7.20 1.68
N CYS A 115 0.70 5.93 1.95
CA CYS A 115 1.31 5.18 3.04
C CYS A 115 1.84 3.84 2.54
N SER A 116 2.99 3.42 3.05
CA SER A 116 3.52 2.07 2.91
C SER A 116 3.73 1.52 4.33
N PRO A 117 3.01 0.47 4.75
CA PRO A 117 3.35 -0.23 5.98
C PRO A 117 4.77 -0.79 5.83
N LYS A 118 5.48 -0.87 6.95
CA LYS A 118 6.78 -1.54 6.94
C LYS A 118 6.56 -3.03 6.66
N PRO A 119 7.39 -3.67 5.82
CA PRO A 119 7.46 -5.12 5.75
C PRO A 119 7.99 -5.70 7.06
#